data_AF-Q9PUA7-F1
#
_entry.id   AF-Q9PUA7-F1
#
_cell.length_a   1.000
_cell.length_b   1.000
_cell.length_c   1.000
_cell.angle_alpha   90.00
_cell.angle_beta   90.00
_cell.angle_gamma   90.00
#
_symmetry.space_group_name_H-M   'P 1'
#
loop_
_entity.id
_entity.type
_entity.pdbx_description
1 polymer ?
#
loop_
_entity_poly.entity_id
_entity_poly.type
_entity_poly.pdbx_seq_one_letter_code
_entity_poly.pdbx_strand_id
1 'polypeptide(L)' 'IDKVTRNQCQECRFKKCIAVGMATDLVLDDSKRLAKRKLIEENREKRRKDELQKTVVQKPEPTSEEWELIQ' A
#
# COMPACT_ATOMS: atom_id res chain seq x y z
N ILE A 1 5.46 33.32 -7.09
CA ILE A 1 4.57 32.20 -6.69
C ILE A 1 4.79 31.93 -5.23
N ASP A 2 3.88 32.40 -4.39
CA ASP A 2 3.91 32.23 -2.93
C ASP A 2 2.70 31.41 -2.45
N LYS A 3 2.56 31.21 -1.14
CA LYS A 3 1.49 30.38 -0.56
C LYS A 3 0.07 30.89 -0.87
N VAL A 4 -0.10 32.20 -1.04
CA VAL A 4 -1.40 32.84 -1.29
C VAL A 4 -1.72 32.83 -2.79
N THR A 5 -0.74 33.13 -3.64
CA THR A 5 -0.94 33.35 -5.08
C THR A 5 -0.79 32.08 -5.94
N ARG A 6 -0.29 30.96 -5.39
CA ARG A 6 0.05 29.75 -6.19
C ARG A 6 -1.09 29.11 -6.98
N ASN A 7 -2.35 29.38 -6.67
CA ASN A 7 -3.49 28.79 -7.37
C ASN A 7 -4.11 29.73 -8.43
N GLN A 8 -3.60 30.96 -8.57
CA GLN A 8 -4.15 31.95 -9.51
C GLN A 8 -3.76 31.66 -10.97
N CYS A 9 -2.62 30.99 -11.19
CA CYS A 9 -2.18 30.58 -12.52
C CYS A 9 -1.43 29.24 -12.46
N GLN A 10 -1.95 28.23 -13.15
CA GLN A 10 -1.37 26.89 -13.20
C GLN A 10 -0.06 26.87 -13.99
N GLU A 11 0.00 27.57 -15.13
CA GLU A 11 1.19 27.62 -15.99
C GLU A 11 2.40 28.22 -15.25
N CYS A 12 2.21 29.37 -14.59
CA CYS A 12 3.28 30.02 -13.82
C CYS A 12 3.79 29.13 -12.68
N ARG A 13 2.89 28.39 -12.01
CA ARG A 13 3.27 27.45 -10.96
C ARG A 13 4.08 26.29 -11.53
N PHE A 14 3.62 25.69 -12.63
CA PHE A 14 4.32 24.57 -13.26
C PHE A 14 5.71 24.99 -13.76
N LYS A 15 5.82 26.12 -14.47
CA LYS A 15 7.12 26.67 -14.91
C LYS A 15 8.07 26.90 -13.73
N LYS A 16 7.58 27.41 -12.60
CA LYS A 16 8.40 27.58 -11.38
C LYS A 16 8.87 26.24 -10.83
N CYS A 17 8.03 25.20 -10.80
CA CYS A 17 8.40 23.84 -10.36
C CYS A 17 9.57 23.28 -11.19
N ILE A 18 9.52 23.42 -12.52
CA ILE A 18 10.61 23.00 -13.40
C ILE A 18 11.86 23.85 -13.15
N ALA A 19 11.72 25.17 -13.02
CA ALA A 19 12.85 26.08 -12.80
C ALA A 19 13.59 25.85 -11.47
N VAL A 20 12.93 25.30 -10.44
CA VAL A 20 13.59 24.92 -9.17
C VAL A 20 14.13 23.49 -9.18
N GLY A 21 14.06 22.78 -10.31
CA GLY A 21 14.66 21.46 -10.49
C GLY A 21 13.80 20.29 -10.02
N MET A 22 12.46 20.40 -10.01
CA MET A 22 11.61 19.22 -9.80
C MET A 22 11.79 18.22 -10.96
N ALA A 23 12.14 16.98 -10.63
CA ALA A 23 12.46 15.94 -11.58
C ALA A 23 11.20 15.23 -12.12
N THR A 24 10.92 15.37 -13.41
CA THR A 24 9.71 14.81 -14.05
C THR A 24 9.82 13.32 -14.35
N ASP A 25 11.03 12.81 -14.53
CA ASP A 25 11.36 11.40 -14.75
C ASP A 25 11.08 10.51 -13.53
N LEU A 26 11.03 11.09 -12.33
CA LEU A 26 10.62 10.41 -11.11
C LEU A 26 9.10 10.28 -10.94
N VAL A 27 8.30 10.96 -11.78
CA VAL A 27 6.84 10.79 -11.81
C VAL A 27 6.52 9.49 -12.54
N LEU A 28 5.88 8.55 -11.85
CA LEU A 28 5.54 7.26 -12.45
C LEU A 28 4.56 7.43 -13.61
N ASP A 29 4.95 6.89 -14.77
CA ASP A 29 4.04 6.64 -15.88
C ASP A 29 2.93 5.63 -15.49
N ASP A 30 1.91 5.52 -16.35
CA ASP A 30 0.74 4.69 -16.07
C ASP A 30 1.09 3.21 -15.88
N SER A 31 2.06 2.69 -16.64
CA SER A 31 2.51 1.30 -16.54
C SER A 31 3.12 1.01 -15.17
N LYS A 32 4.09 1.83 -14.75
CA LYS A 32 4.73 1.70 -13.43
C LYS A 32 3.76 1.94 -12.29
N ARG A 33 2.82 2.87 -12.45
CA ARG A 33 1.77 3.15 -11.44
C ARG A 33 0.85 1.95 -11.25
N LEU A 34 0.42 1.30 -12.33
CA LEU A 34 -0.42 0.11 -12.27
C LEU A 34 0.33 -1.08 -11.70
N ALA A 35 1.59 -1.31 -12.12
CA ALA A 35 2.44 -2.36 -11.56
C ALA A 35 2.62 -2.19 -10.04
N LYS A 36 2.89 -0.95 -9.58
CA LYS A 36 3.00 -0.66 -8.14
C LYS A 36 1.70 -0.92 -7.39
N ARG A 37 0.54 -0.58 -7.97
CA ARG A 37 -0.78 -0.84 -7.35
C ARG A 37 -1.03 -2.34 -7.19
N LYS A 38 -0.80 -3.12 -8.24
CA LYS A 38 -0.93 -4.58 -8.23
C LYS A 38 -0.03 -5.22 -7.16
N LEU A 39 1.24 -4.81 -7.12
CA LEU A 39 2.19 -5.30 -6.11
C LEU A 39 1.74 -5.00 -4.68
N ILE A 40 1.19 -3.81 -4.43
CA ILE A 40 0.68 -3.43 -3.09
C ILE A 40 -0.52 -4.30 -2.70
N GLU A 41 -1.43 -4.56 -3.63
CA GLU A 41 -2.61 -5.39 -3.42
C GLU A 41 -2.23 -6.84 -3.10
N GLU A 42 -1.36 -7.44 -3.90
CA GLU A 42 -0.83 -8.79 -3.69
C GLU A 42 -0.12 -8.92 -2.34
N ASN A 43 0.72 -7.93 -1.97
CA ASN A 43 1.39 -7.92 -0.67
C ASN A 43 0.42 -7.78 0.50
N ARG A 44 -0.68 -7.04 0.33
CA ARG A 44 -1.74 -6.93 1.35
C ARG A 44 -2.49 -8.25 1.51
N GLU A 45 -2.82 -8.92 0.42
CA GLU A 45 -3.45 -10.24 0.44
C GLU A 45 -2.59 -11.29 1.12
N LYS A 46 -1.30 -11.32 0.76
CA LYS A 46 -0.35 -12.24 1.38
C LYS A 46 -0.28 -12.04 2.89
N ARG A 47 -0.16 -10.80 3.37
CA ARG A 47 -0.16 -10.51 4.81
C ARG A 47 -1.44 -10.98 5.52
N ARG A 48 -2.62 -10.79 4.91
CA ARG A 48 -3.89 -11.28 5.48
C ARG A 48 -3.91 -12.81 5.59
N LYS A 49 -3.43 -13.52 4.57
CA LYS A 49 -3.34 -14.99 4.59
C LYS A 49 -2.35 -15.49 5.64
N ASP A 50 -1.17 -14.86 5.72
CA ASP A 50 -0.14 -15.21 6.69
C ASP A 50 -0.62 -14.97 8.13
N GLU A 51 -1.37 -13.89 8.39
CA GLU A 51 -2.02 -13.62 9.68
C GLU A 51 -3.05 -14.68 10.04
N LEU A 52 -3.92 -15.06 9.10
CA LEU A 52 -4.91 -16.13 9.31
C LEU A 52 -4.23 -17.49 9.56
N GLN A 53 -3.13 -17.78 8.86
CA GLN A 53 -2.40 -19.03 9.08
C GLN A 53 -1.73 -19.04 10.47
N LYS A 54 -1.20 -17.91 10.94
CA LYS A 54 -0.63 -17.81 12.29
C LYS A 54 -1.67 -18.10 13.38
N THR A 55 -2.91 -17.63 13.23
CA THR A 55 -3.97 -17.91 14.22
C THR A 55 -4.38 -19.38 14.24
N VAL A 56 -4.37 -20.06 13.09
CA VAL A 56 -4.62 -21.52 13.01
C VAL A 56 -3.50 -22.31 13.69
N VAL A 57 -2.23 -21.97 13.43
CA VAL A 57 -1.08 -22.68 14.02
C VAL A 57 -0.98 -22.49 15.54
N GLN A 58 -1.48 -21.38 16.07
CA GLN A 58 -1.52 -21.13 17.52
C GLN A 58 -2.68 -21.80 18.25
N LYS A 59 -3.56 -22.56 17.56
CA LYS A 59 -4.62 -23.30 18.24
C LYS A 59 -3.98 -24.41 19.09
N PRO A 60 -4.20 -24.43 20.42
CA PRO A 60 -3.69 -25.50 21.28
C PRO A 60 -4.27 -26.86 20.85
N GLU A 61 -3.52 -27.94 21.06
CA GLU A 61 -4.04 -29.30 20.86
C GLU A 61 -5.29 -29.50 21.73
N PRO A 62 -6.31 -30.24 21.24
CA PRO A 62 -7.52 -30.48 22.02
C PRO A 62 -7.18 -31.21 23.32
N THR A 63 -7.79 -30.81 24.42
CA THR A 63 -7.56 -31.44 25.73
C THR A 63 -8.17 -32.85 25.78
N SER A 64 -7.73 -33.69 26.73
CA SER A 64 -8.27 -35.05 26.90
C SER A 64 -9.80 -35.05 27.06
N GLU A 65 -10.35 -34.06 27.78
CA GLU A 65 -11.79 -33.90 27.99
C GLU A 65 -12.53 -33.56 26.67
N GLU A 66 -11.91 -32.81 25.76
CA GLU A 66 -12.48 -32.49 24.45
C GLU A 66 -12.50 -33.72 23.51
N TRP A 67 -11.54 -34.64 23.66
CA TRP A 67 -11.53 -35.90 22.91
C TRP A 67 -12.59 -36.90 23.38
N GLU A 68 -12.89 -36.91 24.67
CA GLU A 68 -13.90 -37.80 25.27
C GLU A 68 -15.32 -37.47 24.81
N LEU A 69 -15.59 -36.22 24.43
CA LEU A 69 -16.91 -35.77 23.94
C LEU A 69 -17.26 -36.20 22.51
N ILE A 70 -16.32 -36.81 21.77
CA ILE A 70 -16.52 -37.24 20.37
C ILE A 70 -16.87 -38.74 20.28
N GLN A 71 -16.79 -39.49 21.38
CA GLN A 71 -17.23 -40.89 21.52
C GLN A 71 -18.73 -40.99 21.80
#